data_AF-A0A1V3XJE8-F1
#
_entry.id   AF-A0A1V3XJE8-F1
#
_cell.length_a   1.000
_cell.length_b   1.000
_cell.length_c   1.000
_cell.angle_alpha   90.00
_cell.angle_beta   90.00
_cell.angle_gamma   90.00
#
_symmetry.space_group_name_H-M   'P 1'
#
loop_
_entity.id
_entity.type
_entity.pdbx_description
1 polymer ?
#
loop_
_entity_poly.entity_id
_entity_poly.type
_entity_poly.pdbx_seq_one_letter_code
_entity_poly.pdbx_strand_id
1 'polypeptide(L)'
;MLKTVNYVPHDSVVLAREIVETGEIMIFVGDDFVITVRHGEHGGLSDVRNRMDADPQHLRLGPYAVMHAIADYVVDHYLAVTSLIETDIDSIEEVAFAPGSKLDVEPIYLLKREVLELRRCVNPLSAAFQRMQTENKDLISKEVRRYLRDVADHQTEAAEQIASYDDMLNSLIQAALARVGMQQNMDMRKISAWAGIIAVPTMIAGIYGMNFHFMPELDSRWVTRR
;
A
#
# COMPACT_ATOMS: atom_id res chain seq x y z
N MET A 1 17.89 9.80 -15.34
CA MET A 1 17.27 10.35 -14.12
C MET A 1 16.70 9.18 -13.35
N LEU A 2 17.13 9.00 -12.10
CA LEU A 2 16.62 8.00 -11.18
C LEU A 2 15.73 8.69 -10.17
N LYS A 3 14.55 8.13 -9.88
CA LYS A 3 13.82 8.53 -8.67
C LYS A 3 14.51 7.91 -7.46
N THR A 4 14.31 8.50 -6.31
CA THR A 4 14.74 7.93 -5.03
C THR A 4 13.53 7.89 -4.11
N VAL A 5 13.53 6.92 -3.23
CA VAL A 5 12.43 6.65 -2.31
C VAL A 5 13.06 6.48 -0.94
N ASN A 6 12.41 6.96 0.10
CA ASN A 6 12.80 6.72 1.47
C ASN A 6 11.59 6.32 2.29
N TYR A 7 11.77 5.35 3.18
CA TYR A 7 10.74 4.98 4.15
C TYR A 7 10.79 5.94 5.34
N VAL A 8 9.63 6.45 5.74
CA VAL A 8 9.47 7.33 6.90
C VAL A 8 9.11 6.47 8.12
N PRO A 9 10.01 6.33 9.10
CA PRO A 9 9.74 5.54 10.30
C PRO A 9 8.55 6.11 11.07
N HIS A 10 7.66 5.23 11.50
CA HIS A 10 6.46 5.61 12.24
C HIS A 10 6.09 4.51 13.25
N ASP A 11 5.47 4.90 14.36
CA ASP A 11 5.14 3.96 15.46
C ASP A 11 3.95 3.04 15.11
N SER A 12 3.04 3.51 14.24
CA SER A 12 1.90 2.75 13.76
C SER A 12 1.37 3.34 12.45
N VAL A 13 1.09 2.48 11.48
CA VAL A 13 0.53 2.87 10.17
C VAL A 13 -0.79 3.64 10.34
N VAL A 14 -1.56 3.33 11.38
CA VAL A 14 -2.84 3.99 11.69
C VAL A 14 -2.65 5.46 12.05
N LEU A 15 -1.48 5.84 12.58
CA LEU A 15 -1.16 7.22 12.99
C LEU A 15 -0.24 7.93 12.00
N ALA A 16 0.26 7.21 10.98
CA ALA A 16 1.16 7.75 10.00
C ALA A 16 0.45 8.79 9.11
N ARG A 17 1.18 9.84 8.72
CA ARG A 17 0.70 10.83 7.74
C ARG A 17 1.31 10.60 6.36
N GLU A 18 2.51 10.05 6.36
CA GLU A 18 3.39 9.82 5.22
C GLU A 18 4.24 8.60 5.57
N ILE A 19 4.43 7.71 4.61
CA ILE A 19 5.18 6.45 4.79
C ILE A 19 6.35 6.44 3.81
N VAL A 20 6.21 7.09 2.65
CA VAL A 20 7.22 7.18 1.63
C VAL A 20 7.49 8.63 1.26
N GLU A 21 8.75 9.03 1.29
CA GLU A 21 9.23 10.29 0.72
C GLU A 21 9.96 10.03 -0.59
N THR A 22 9.79 10.93 -1.57
CA THR A 22 10.42 10.80 -2.88
C THR A 22 11.43 11.90 -3.20
N GLY A 23 12.41 11.55 -4.02
CA GLY A 23 13.44 12.44 -4.52
C GLY A 23 13.90 12.04 -5.91
N GLU A 24 14.98 12.66 -6.38
CA GLU A 24 15.55 12.34 -7.69
C GLU A 24 17.03 12.61 -7.79
N ILE A 25 17.69 11.78 -8.60
CA ILE A 25 19.10 11.87 -8.95
C ILE A 25 19.22 11.89 -10.47
N MET A 26 19.70 13.00 -11.03
CA MET A 26 20.13 13.07 -12.41
C MET A 26 21.61 12.71 -12.48
N ILE A 27 21.97 11.79 -13.37
CA ILE A 27 23.33 11.33 -13.58
C ILE A 27 23.73 11.67 -15.02
N PHE A 28 24.84 12.38 -15.17
CA PHE A 28 25.46 12.68 -16.45
C PHE A 28 26.83 12.00 -16.48
N VAL A 29 27.03 11.10 -17.45
CA VAL A 29 28.25 10.33 -17.62
C VAL A 29 28.99 10.89 -18.83
N GLY A 30 30.21 11.39 -18.62
CA GLY A 30 31.16 11.74 -19.67
C GLY A 30 32.25 10.68 -19.80
N ASP A 31 33.23 10.93 -20.66
CA ASP A 31 34.30 9.97 -20.96
C ASP A 31 35.18 9.65 -19.74
N ASP A 32 35.41 10.64 -18.87
CA ASP A 32 36.27 10.52 -17.67
C ASP A 32 35.62 11.09 -16.40
N PHE A 33 34.32 11.42 -16.42
CA PHE A 33 33.65 12.05 -15.27
C PHE A 33 32.20 11.62 -15.11
N VAL A 34 31.68 11.75 -13.88
CA VAL A 34 30.26 11.61 -13.56
C VAL A 34 29.81 12.83 -12.77
N ILE A 35 28.74 13.47 -13.22
CA ILE A 35 28.08 14.57 -12.51
C ILE A 35 26.73 14.07 -12.00
N THR A 36 26.44 14.31 -10.73
CA THR A 36 25.13 14.03 -10.13
C THR A 36 24.47 15.31 -9.67
N VAL A 37 23.18 15.46 -9.98
CA VAL A 37 22.33 16.53 -9.46
C VAL A 37 21.22 15.86 -8.66
N ARG A 38 21.08 16.24 -7.39
CA ARG A 38 20.15 15.61 -6.45
C ARG A 38 19.10 16.62 -6.00
N HIS A 39 17.83 16.22 -6.00
CA HIS A 39 16.75 16.97 -5.35
C HIS A 39 16.11 16.09 -4.27
N GLY A 40 15.93 16.66 -3.08
CA GLY A 40 15.52 15.97 -1.86
C GLY A 40 16.68 15.73 -0.88
N GLU A 41 16.37 15.60 0.41
CA GLU A 41 17.38 15.38 1.46
C GLU A 41 17.77 13.89 1.59
N HIS A 42 16.91 13.00 1.13
CA HIS A 42 17.07 11.54 1.26
C HIS A 42 17.88 10.94 0.10
N GLY A 43 18.64 9.86 0.34
CA GLY A 43 19.48 9.19 -0.67
C GLY A 43 20.90 9.75 -0.82
N GLY A 44 21.60 9.94 0.29
CA GLY A 44 22.99 10.40 0.31
C GLY A 44 23.93 9.49 -0.48
N LEU A 45 24.63 10.01 -1.49
CA LEU A 45 25.62 9.25 -2.25
C LEU A 45 26.99 9.11 -1.55
N SER A 46 27.09 9.55 -0.30
CA SER A 46 28.33 9.49 0.49
C SER A 46 28.80 8.04 0.68
N ASP A 47 27.88 7.11 0.94
CA ASP A 47 28.22 5.69 1.12
C ASP A 47 28.62 5.02 -0.19
N VAL A 48 27.98 5.41 -1.30
CA VAL A 48 28.39 4.98 -2.65
C VAL A 48 29.82 5.45 -2.91
N ARG A 49 30.12 6.72 -2.62
CA ARG A 49 31.46 7.27 -2.79
C ARG A 49 32.50 6.52 -1.94
N ASN A 50 32.23 6.33 -0.65
CA ASN A 50 33.14 5.62 0.25
C ASN A 50 33.39 4.18 -0.20
N ARG A 51 32.35 3.45 -0.64
CA ARG A 51 32.49 2.10 -1.19
C ARG A 51 33.34 2.09 -2.46
N MET A 52 33.11 3.04 -3.36
CA MET A 52 33.88 3.12 -4.59
C MET A 52 35.35 3.48 -4.35
N ASP A 53 35.63 4.44 -3.46
CA ASP A 53 37.00 4.82 -3.09
C ASP A 53 37.76 3.65 -2.43
N ALA A 54 37.04 2.74 -1.75
CA ALA A 54 37.58 1.53 -1.15
C ALA A 54 37.76 0.36 -2.14
N ASP A 55 37.19 0.43 -3.35
CA ASP A 55 37.34 -0.59 -4.41
C ASP A 55 37.98 -0.01 -5.69
N PRO A 56 39.32 0.09 -5.73
CA PRO A 56 40.04 0.57 -6.90
C PRO A 56 39.87 -0.31 -8.13
N GLN A 57 39.53 -1.60 -8.00
CA GLN A 57 39.35 -2.48 -9.16
C GLN A 57 38.06 -2.12 -9.89
N HIS A 58 36.98 -1.87 -9.14
CA HIS A 58 35.71 -1.45 -9.70
C HIS A 58 35.79 -0.03 -10.31
N LEU A 59 36.50 0.91 -9.66
CA LEU A 59 36.73 2.26 -10.23
C LEU A 59 37.49 2.24 -11.56
N ARG A 60 38.40 1.27 -11.76
CA ARG A 60 39.17 1.14 -13.02
C ARG A 60 38.32 0.76 -14.22
N LEU A 61 37.07 0.34 -14.02
CA LEU A 61 36.13 0.06 -15.09
C LEU A 61 35.54 1.34 -15.73
N GLY A 62 35.85 2.52 -15.18
CA GLY A 62 35.55 3.82 -15.75
C GLY A 62 34.24 4.45 -15.25
N PRO A 63 33.82 5.59 -15.83
CA PRO A 63 32.68 6.37 -15.33
C PRO A 63 31.35 5.62 -15.28
N TYR A 64 31.13 4.68 -16.20
CA TYR A 64 29.93 3.85 -16.20
C TYR A 64 29.85 2.90 -15.00
N ALA A 65 30.97 2.54 -14.37
CA ALA A 65 30.95 1.75 -13.14
C ALA A 65 30.45 2.58 -11.95
N VAL A 66 30.75 3.89 -11.92
CA VAL A 66 30.21 4.81 -10.91
C VAL A 66 28.71 5.01 -11.12
N MET A 67 28.27 5.19 -12.36
CA MET A 67 26.84 5.25 -12.69
C MET A 67 26.11 3.96 -12.29
N HIS A 68 26.72 2.80 -12.54
CA HIS A 68 26.22 1.51 -12.05
C HIS A 68 26.10 1.51 -10.53
N ALA A 69 27.14 1.88 -9.79
CA ALA A 69 27.13 1.87 -8.32
C ALA A 69 26.06 2.80 -7.72
N ILE A 70 25.75 3.92 -8.38
CA ILE A 70 24.64 4.79 -7.99
C ILE A 70 23.29 4.11 -8.28
N ALA A 71 23.14 3.48 -9.45
CA ALA A 71 21.92 2.78 -9.81
C ALA A 71 21.62 1.60 -8.89
N ASP A 72 22.64 0.80 -8.60
CA ASP A 72 22.64 -0.31 -7.64
C ASP A 72 22.16 0.16 -6.26
N TYR A 73 22.79 1.19 -5.70
CA TYR A 73 22.38 1.77 -4.42
C TYR A 73 20.92 2.22 -4.38
N VAL A 74 20.44 2.87 -5.45
CA VAL A 74 19.05 3.33 -5.53
C VAL A 74 18.08 2.14 -5.59
N VAL A 75 18.40 1.11 -6.37
CA VAL A 75 17.55 -0.07 -6.55
C VAL A 75 17.52 -0.93 -5.29
N ASP A 76 18.66 -1.14 -4.63
CA ASP A 76 18.72 -1.81 -3.34
C ASP A 76 17.86 -1.10 -2.29
N HIS A 77 17.85 0.24 -2.31
CA HIS A 77 17.02 1.02 -1.41
C HIS A 77 15.53 0.85 -1.71
N TYR A 78 15.14 0.59 -2.97
CA TYR A 78 13.75 0.22 -3.27
C TYR A 78 13.37 -1.11 -2.62
N LEU A 79 14.23 -2.13 -2.70
CA LEU A 79 13.99 -3.43 -2.07
C LEU A 79 13.89 -3.31 -0.54
N ALA A 80 14.71 -2.45 0.06
CA ALA A 80 14.62 -2.17 1.49
C ALA A 80 13.28 -1.51 1.86
N VAL A 81 12.83 -0.53 1.08
CA VAL A 81 11.55 0.15 1.31
C VAL A 81 10.36 -0.78 1.05
N THR A 82 10.39 -1.63 0.01
CA THR A 82 9.30 -2.59 -0.26
C THR A 82 9.12 -3.57 0.89
N SER A 83 10.20 -4.07 1.47
CA SER A 83 10.15 -4.96 2.64
C SER A 83 9.54 -4.29 3.89
N LEU A 84 9.80 -3.01 4.10
CA LEU A 84 9.18 -2.25 5.19
C LEU A 84 7.68 -2.04 4.95
N ILE A 85 7.28 -1.72 3.72
CA ILE A 85 5.88 -1.61 3.32
C ILE A 85 5.15 -2.95 3.48
N GLU A 86 5.78 -4.08 3.18
CA GLU A 86 5.20 -5.41 3.42
C GLU A 86 4.81 -5.59 4.89
N THR A 87 5.71 -5.20 5.80
CA THR A 87 5.46 -5.25 7.24
C THR A 87 4.26 -4.38 7.63
N ASP A 88 4.12 -3.20 7.03
CA ASP A 88 2.97 -2.33 7.26
C ASP A 88 1.66 -2.95 6.76
N ILE A 89 1.68 -3.57 5.57
CA ILE A 89 0.52 -4.26 4.99
C ILE A 89 0.08 -5.41 5.90
N ASP A 90 1.02 -6.25 6.36
CA ASP A 90 0.75 -7.35 7.30
C ASP A 90 0.11 -6.83 8.59
N SER A 91 0.61 -5.72 9.13
CA SER A 91 0.06 -5.10 10.34
C SER A 91 -1.39 -4.64 10.15
N ILE A 92 -1.70 -4.06 8.98
CA ILE A 92 -3.06 -3.64 8.64
C ILE A 92 -3.96 -4.86 8.47
N GLU A 93 -3.49 -5.91 7.81
CA GLU A 93 -4.24 -7.14 7.63
C GLU A 93 -4.65 -7.73 8.99
N GLU A 94 -3.70 -7.83 9.94
CA GLU A 94 -3.95 -8.34 11.28
C GLU A 94 -5.04 -7.52 12.00
N VAL A 95 -4.94 -6.19 11.98
CA VAL A 95 -5.91 -5.28 12.61
C VAL A 95 -7.28 -5.34 11.91
N ALA A 96 -7.29 -5.44 10.58
CA ALA A 96 -8.51 -5.47 9.76
C ALA A 96 -9.31 -6.76 9.96
N PHE A 97 -8.65 -7.89 10.24
CA PHE A 97 -9.30 -9.19 10.46
C PHE A 97 -9.42 -9.59 11.95
N ALA A 98 -8.89 -8.80 12.87
CA ALA A 98 -9.05 -9.04 14.30
C ALA A 98 -10.56 -9.15 14.71
N PRO A 99 -10.93 -10.17 15.53
CA PRO A 99 -12.29 -10.34 16.02
C PRO A 99 -12.77 -9.11 16.80
N GLY A 100 -13.97 -8.61 16.47
CA GLY A 100 -14.55 -7.44 17.15
C GLY A 100 -13.92 -6.09 16.80
N SER A 101 -12.86 -6.06 15.99
CA SER A 101 -12.28 -4.82 15.45
C SER A 101 -13.32 -4.06 14.60
N LYS A 102 -13.44 -2.76 14.84
CA LYS A 102 -14.12 -1.85 13.90
C LYS A 102 -13.12 -1.56 12.80
N LEU A 103 -13.44 -2.04 11.60
CA LEU A 103 -12.56 -1.90 10.46
C LEU A 103 -12.46 -0.43 10.08
N ASP A 104 -11.26 0.13 10.19
CA ASP A 104 -10.90 1.45 9.68
C ASP A 104 -10.27 1.28 8.30
N VAL A 105 -10.86 1.92 7.29
CA VAL A 105 -10.41 1.86 5.90
C VAL A 105 -9.34 2.92 5.61
N GLU A 106 -9.23 3.96 6.44
CA GLU A 106 -8.29 5.07 6.20
C GLU A 106 -6.83 4.61 6.11
N PRO A 107 -6.31 3.74 7.01
CA PRO A 107 -4.95 3.23 6.92
C PRO A 107 -4.70 2.40 5.64
N ILE A 108 -5.71 1.64 5.17
CA ILE A 108 -5.60 0.86 3.93
C ILE A 108 -5.47 1.80 2.72
N TYR A 109 -6.24 2.89 2.69
CA TYR A 109 -6.14 3.89 1.63
C TYR A 109 -4.83 4.68 1.67
N LEU A 110 -4.29 4.95 2.86
CA LEU A 110 -2.97 5.55 3.01
C LEU A 110 -1.92 4.65 2.35
N LEU A 111 -1.79 3.39 2.78
CA LEU A 111 -0.83 2.45 2.16
C LEU A 111 -1.04 2.31 0.66
N LYS A 112 -2.29 2.28 0.19
CA LYS A 112 -2.59 2.23 -1.26
C LYS A 112 -1.99 3.41 -2.00
N ARG A 113 -2.07 4.62 -1.44
CA ARG A 113 -1.48 5.82 -2.04
C ARG A 113 0.05 5.71 -2.10
N GLU A 114 0.68 5.28 -1.01
CA GLU A 114 2.14 5.17 -0.89
C GLU A 114 2.71 4.09 -1.82
N VAL A 115 2.04 2.93 -1.94
CA VAL A 115 2.36 1.88 -2.93
C VAL A 115 2.26 2.40 -4.36
N LEU A 116 1.23 3.19 -4.67
CA LEU A 116 1.08 3.80 -6.00
C LEU A 116 2.18 4.85 -6.28
N GLU A 117 2.63 5.58 -5.28
CA GLU A 117 3.75 6.51 -5.40
C GLU A 117 5.07 5.77 -5.66
N LEU A 118 5.31 4.69 -4.90
CA LEU A 118 6.46 3.82 -5.10
C LEU A 118 6.48 3.23 -6.53
N ARG A 119 5.33 2.73 -7.01
CA ARG A 119 5.16 2.23 -8.38
C ARG A 119 5.51 3.29 -9.43
N ARG A 120 5.10 4.55 -9.22
CA ARG A 120 5.42 5.67 -10.13
C ARG A 120 6.92 6.00 -10.15
N CYS A 121 7.65 5.71 -9.08
CA CYS A 121 9.09 5.90 -9.01
C CYS A 121 9.88 4.75 -9.64
N VAL A 122 9.46 3.51 -9.39
CA VAL A 122 10.20 2.30 -9.79
C VAL A 122 9.95 1.93 -11.26
N ASN A 123 8.69 1.88 -11.70
CA ASN A 123 8.33 1.35 -13.03
C ASN A 123 8.99 2.04 -14.23
N PRO A 124 9.18 3.38 -14.25
CA PRO A 124 9.84 4.05 -15.37
C PRO A 124 11.29 3.59 -15.60
N LEU A 125 11.95 3.02 -14.58
CA LEU A 125 13.34 2.60 -14.67
C LEU A 125 13.54 1.33 -15.50
N SER A 126 12.53 0.46 -15.61
CA SER A 126 12.63 -0.76 -16.40
C SER A 126 12.99 -0.48 -17.86
N ALA A 127 12.31 0.49 -18.48
CA ALA A 127 12.59 0.89 -19.85
C ALA A 127 13.98 1.53 -19.98
N ALA A 128 14.42 2.30 -18.97
CA ALA A 128 15.74 2.93 -18.98
C ALA A 128 16.87 1.88 -18.91
N PHE A 129 16.77 0.90 -18.01
CA PHE A 129 17.74 -0.18 -17.90
C PHE A 129 17.75 -1.07 -19.14
N GLN A 130 16.57 -1.42 -19.70
CA GLN A 130 16.49 -2.17 -20.95
C GLN A 130 17.20 -1.46 -22.10
N ARG A 131 16.96 -0.14 -22.26
CA ARG A 131 17.64 0.66 -23.28
C ARG A 131 19.14 0.71 -23.06
N MET A 132 19.60 0.82 -21.82
CA MET A 132 21.03 0.84 -21.50
C MET A 132 21.74 -0.50 -21.78
N GLN A 133 21.01 -1.62 -21.76
CA GLN A 133 21.55 -2.93 -22.14
C GLN A 133 21.65 -3.13 -23.66
N THR A 134 20.77 -2.48 -24.44
CA THR A 134 20.65 -2.67 -25.89
C THR A 134 21.37 -1.60 -26.70
N GLU A 135 21.26 -0.33 -26.29
CA GLU A 135 21.90 0.86 -26.82
C GLU A 135 23.19 1.10 -26.00
N ASN A 136 24.31 1.51 -26.61
CA ASN A 136 25.61 1.80 -25.94
C ASN A 136 26.59 0.63 -25.73
N LYS A 137 26.54 -0.42 -26.57
CA LYS A 137 27.49 -1.55 -26.52
C LYS A 137 28.97 -1.15 -26.66
N ASP A 138 29.24 -0.02 -27.32
CA ASP A 138 30.59 0.48 -27.58
C ASP A 138 31.12 1.36 -26.45
N LEU A 139 30.22 1.95 -25.63
CA LEU A 139 30.58 2.84 -24.51
C LEU A 139 30.69 2.09 -23.17
N ILE A 140 29.97 0.96 -23.03
CA ILE A 140 29.89 0.22 -21.77
C ILE A 140 30.63 -1.12 -21.90
N SER A 141 31.65 -1.30 -21.06
CA SER A 141 32.43 -2.54 -21.00
C SER A 141 31.54 -3.75 -20.74
N LYS A 142 31.99 -4.94 -21.16
CA LYS A 142 31.23 -6.18 -20.98
C LYS A 142 30.95 -6.47 -19.50
N GLU A 143 31.88 -6.09 -18.63
CA GLU A 143 31.79 -6.27 -17.18
C GLU A 143 30.74 -5.34 -16.57
N VAL A 144 30.76 -4.04 -16.89
CA VAL A 144 29.74 -3.09 -16.40
C VAL A 144 28.34 -3.44 -16.92
N ARG A 145 28.22 -3.96 -18.16
CA ARG A 145 26.94 -4.47 -18.67
C ARG A 145 26.41 -5.67 -17.89
N ARG A 146 27.28 -6.49 -17.31
CA ARG A 146 26.86 -7.60 -16.45
C ARG A 146 26.29 -7.06 -15.15
N TYR A 147 26.95 -6.08 -14.52
CA TYR A 147 26.46 -5.45 -13.31
C TYR A 147 25.14 -4.71 -13.52
N LEU A 148 24.99 -3.97 -14.62
CA LEU A 148 23.72 -3.31 -14.97
C LEU A 148 22.56 -4.28 -15.23
N ARG A 149 22.85 -5.54 -15.57
CA ARG A 149 21.82 -6.58 -15.67
C ARG A 149 21.33 -6.98 -14.30
N ASP A 150 22.24 -7.17 -13.35
CA ASP A 150 21.92 -7.48 -11.96
C ASP A 150 21.00 -6.42 -11.34
N VAL A 151 21.35 -5.15 -11.53
CA VAL A 151 20.51 -4.01 -11.09
C VAL A 151 19.14 -4.00 -11.78
N ALA A 152 19.06 -4.40 -13.05
CA ALA A 152 17.78 -4.50 -13.76
C ALA A 152 16.92 -5.66 -13.24
N ASP A 153 17.54 -6.77 -12.84
CA ASP A 153 16.87 -7.92 -12.25
C ASP A 153 16.30 -7.53 -10.87
N HIS A 154 17.09 -6.89 -10.00
CA HIS A 154 16.61 -6.35 -8.71
C HIS A 154 15.51 -5.30 -8.88
N GLN A 155 15.62 -4.42 -9.89
CA GLN A 155 14.57 -3.45 -10.16
C GLN A 155 13.26 -4.13 -10.57
N THR A 156 13.35 -5.21 -11.36
CA THR A 156 12.19 -6.01 -11.77
C THR A 156 11.55 -6.67 -10.55
N GLU A 157 12.36 -7.25 -9.66
CA GLU A 157 11.88 -7.82 -8.40
C GLU A 157 11.11 -6.78 -7.55
N ALA A 158 11.68 -5.58 -7.36
CA ALA A 158 11.01 -4.52 -6.64
C ALA A 158 9.66 -4.14 -7.31
N ALA A 159 9.63 -4.03 -8.64
CA ALA A 159 8.40 -3.71 -9.37
C ALA A 159 7.31 -4.79 -9.24
N GLU A 160 7.70 -6.06 -9.20
CA GLU A 160 6.79 -7.19 -8.99
C GLU A 160 6.23 -7.22 -7.57
N GLN A 161 7.07 -6.97 -6.55
CA GLN A 161 6.62 -6.83 -5.16
C GLN A 161 5.59 -5.70 -5.01
N ILE A 162 5.88 -4.53 -5.57
CA ILE A 162 4.97 -3.37 -5.56
C ILE A 162 3.63 -3.70 -6.23
N ALA A 163 3.65 -4.44 -7.34
CA ALA A 163 2.43 -4.88 -8.00
C ALA A 163 1.62 -5.85 -7.13
N SER A 164 2.30 -6.78 -6.45
CA SER A 164 1.67 -7.71 -5.50
C SER A 164 1.01 -6.97 -4.33
N TYR A 165 1.67 -5.96 -3.77
CA TYR A 165 1.10 -5.12 -2.72
C TYR A 165 -0.14 -4.36 -3.19
N ASP A 166 -0.14 -3.85 -4.43
CA ASP A 166 -1.31 -3.17 -5.02
C ASP A 166 -2.54 -4.10 -5.05
N ASP A 167 -2.33 -5.36 -5.43
CA ASP A 167 -3.38 -6.40 -5.49
C ASP A 167 -3.83 -6.86 -4.09
N MET A 168 -2.90 -6.97 -3.14
CA MET A 168 -3.20 -7.32 -1.76
C MET A 168 -4.06 -6.23 -1.10
N LEU A 169 -3.67 -4.96 -1.23
CA LEU A 169 -4.45 -3.82 -0.73
C LEU A 169 -5.82 -3.72 -1.40
N ASN A 170 -5.94 -4.01 -2.71
CA ASN A 170 -7.24 -4.10 -3.38
C ASN A 170 -8.12 -5.18 -2.73
N SER A 171 -7.54 -6.35 -2.43
CA SER A 171 -8.24 -7.46 -1.79
C SER A 171 -8.69 -7.10 -0.36
N LEU A 172 -7.85 -6.42 0.41
CA LEU A 172 -8.18 -5.91 1.74
C LEU A 172 -9.34 -4.91 1.70
N ILE A 173 -9.35 -3.98 0.73
CA ILE A 173 -10.47 -3.04 0.53
C ILE A 173 -11.77 -3.80 0.21
N GLN A 174 -11.72 -4.81 -0.65
CA GLN A 174 -12.92 -5.60 -0.98
C GLN A 174 -13.43 -6.41 0.23
N ALA A 175 -12.53 -7.03 0.99
CA ALA A 175 -12.87 -7.76 2.21
C ALA A 175 -13.49 -6.82 3.26
N ALA A 176 -12.94 -5.62 3.40
CA ALA A 176 -13.46 -4.57 4.26
C ALA A 176 -14.90 -4.19 3.90
N LEU A 177 -15.17 -3.92 2.62
CA LEU A 177 -16.51 -3.60 2.12
C LEU A 177 -17.50 -4.75 2.34
N ALA A 178 -17.07 -5.99 2.10
CA ALA A 178 -17.90 -7.17 2.33
C ALA A 178 -18.28 -7.32 3.82
N ARG A 179 -17.33 -7.08 4.73
CA ARG A 179 -17.56 -7.12 6.18
C ARG A 179 -18.58 -6.07 6.62
N VAL A 180 -18.49 -4.84 6.11
CA VAL A 180 -19.48 -3.78 6.38
C VAL A 180 -20.87 -4.19 5.88
N GLY A 181 -20.97 -4.75 4.67
CA GLY A 181 -22.24 -5.26 4.13
C GLY A 181 -22.85 -6.38 4.97
N MET A 182 -22.04 -7.33 5.46
CA MET A 182 -22.51 -8.38 6.37
C MET A 182 -23.05 -7.82 7.69
N GLN A 183 -22.34 -6.84 8.26
CA GLN A 183 -22.78 -6.18 9.49
C GLN A 183 -24.12 -5.46 9.29
N GLN A 184 -24.29 -4.72 8.19
CA GLN A 184 -25.55 -4.07 7.84
C GLN A 184 -26.69 -5.07 7.66
N ASN A 185 -26.45 -6.22 7.03
CA ASN A 185 -27.46 -7.27 6.86
C ASN A 185 -27.87 -7.88 8.21
N MET A 186 -26.90 -8.12 9.10
CA MET A 186 -27.17 -8.60 10.46
C MET A 186 -27.99 -7.59 11.26
N ASP A 187 -27.70 -6.30 11.13
CA ASP A 187 -28.44 -5.26 11.84
C ASP A 187 -29.85 -5.06 11.27
N MET A 188 -30.01 -5.15 9.94
CA MET A 188 -31.34 -5.18 9.30
C MET A 188 -32.18 -6.36 9.82
N ARG A 189 -31.61 -7.57 9.88
CA ARG A 189 -32.31 -8.75 10.43
C ARG A 189 -32.74 -8.56 11.87
N LYS A 190 -31.90 -7.94 12.71
CA LYS A 190 -32.24 -7.63 14.10
C LYS A 190 -33.42 -6.65 14.18
N ILE A 191 -33.39 -5.58 13.39
CA ILE A 191 -34.48 -4.58 13.34
C ILE A 191 -35.78 -5.25 12.88
N SER A 192 -35.73 -6.05 11.80
CA SER A 192 -36.90 -6.77 11.30
C SER A 192 -37.46 -7.77 12.32
N ALA A 193 -36.59 -8.46 13.06
CA ALA A 193 -37.02 -9.37 14.13
C ALA A 193 -37.74 -8.60 15.25
N TRP A 194 -37.20 -7.47 15.70
CA TRP A 194 -37.86 -6.60 16.69
C TRP A 194 -39.19 -6.05 16.18
N ALA A 195 -39.24 -5.62 14.91
CA ALA A 195 -40.47 -5.15 14.30
C ALA A 195 -41.54 -6.25 14.27
N GLY A 196 -41.16 -7.48 13.91
CA GLY A 196 -42.06 -8.64 13.95
C GLY A 196 -42.57 -8.96 15.35
N ILE A 197 -41.70 -8.90 16.37
CA ILE A 197 -42.07 -9.11 17.78
C ILE A 197 -43.08 -8.05 18.24
N ILE A 198 -42.90 -6.79 17.87
CA ILE A 198 -43.79 -5.68 18.24
C ILE A 198 -45.10 -5.71 17.44
N ALA A 199 -45.05 -6.13 16.17
CA ALA A 199 -46.19 -6.11 15.27
C ALA A 199 -47.39 -6.92 15.81
N VAL A 200 -47.16 -8.07 16.44
CA VAL A 200 -48.22 -8.93 16.98
C VAL A 200 -49.01 -8.25 18.11
N PRO A 201 -48.41 -7.83 19.23
CA PRO A 201 -49.12 -7.13 20.29
C PRO A 201 -49.67 -5.77 19.83
N THR A 202 -48.99 -5.05 18.93
CA THR A 202 -49.54 -3.81 18.35
C THR A 202 -50.78 -4.07 17.50
N MET A 203 -50.80 -5.15 16.72
CA MET A 203 -51.99 -5.57 15.96
C MET A 203 -53.15 -5.90 16.90
N ILE A 204 -52.89 -6.66 17.97
CA ILE A 204 -53.89 -6.97 19.00
C ILE A 204 -54.42 -5.69 19.63
N ALA A 205 -53.54 -4.81 20.11
CA ALA A 205 -53.93 -3.52 20.70
C ALA A 205 -54.72 -2.65 19.71
N GLY A 206 -54.35 -2.66 18.43
CA GLY A 206 -55.07 -1.99 17.35
C GLY A 206 -56.49 -2.52 17.19
N ILE A 207 -56.68 -3.85 17.13
CA ILE A 207 -57.99 -4.49 17.03
C ILE A 207 -58.88 -4.10 18.22
N TYR A 208 -58.36 -4.17 19.45
CA TYR A 208 -59.12 -3.83 20.66
C TYR A 208 -59.29 -2.32 20.90
N GLY A 209 -58.52 -1.47 20.24
CA GLY A 209 -58.65 -0.01 20.29
C GLY A 209 -59.64 0.58 19.29
N MET A 210 -60.17 -0.24 18.37
CA MET A 210 -61.18 0.18 17.40
C MET A 210 -62.59 0.21 18.03
N ASN A 211 -63.38 1.23 17.69
CA ASN A 211 -64.78 1.36 18.12
C ASN A 211 -65.71 0.40 17.36
N PHE A 212 -65.68 -0.89 17.70
CA PHE A 212 -66.66 -1.86 17.20
C PHE A 212 -67.89 -1.92 18.11
N HIS A 213 -69.08 -2.04 17.52
CA HIS A 213 -70.37 -2.05 18.25
C HIS A 213 -70.65 -3.38 18.98
N PHE A 214 -69.95 -4.46 18.64
CA PHE A 214 -70.13 -5.78 19.24
C PHE A 214 -68.76 -6.46 19.44
N MET A 215 -68.25 -6.43 20.68
CA MET A 215 -66.98 -7.05 21.10
C MET A 215 -67.23 -7.96 22.32
N PRO A 216 -67.57 -9.25 22.08
CA PRO A 216 -67.99 -10.16 23.16
C PRO A 216 -66.88 -10.47 24.18
N GLU A 217 -65.60 -10.27 23.87
CA GLU A 217 -64.49 -10.52 24.79
C GLU A 217 -64.34 -9.48 25.91
N LEU A 218 -64.86 -8.24 25.71
CA LEU A 218 -64.77 -7.13 26.67
C LEU A 218 -65.79 -7.22 27.83
N ASP A 219 -66.81 -8.07 27.72
CA ASP A 219 -67.81 -8.33 28.77
C ASP A 219 -67.39 -9.46 29.73
N SER A 220 -66.17 -10.01 29.59
CA SER A 220 -65.66 -11.05 30.48
C SER A 220 -65.23 -10.52 31.86
N ARG A 221 -65.44 -11.33 32.90
CA ARG A 221 -65.18 -10.97 34.32
C ARG A 221 -63.73 -10.62 34.66
N TRP A 222 -62.77 -10.88 33.78
CA TRP A 222 -61.33 -10.73 34.04
C TRP A 222 -60.69 -9.54 33.33
N VAL A 223 -61.47 -8.76 32.57
CA VAL A 223 -60.99 -7.55 31.90
C VAL A 223 -61.08 -6.36 32.85
N THR A 224 -59.99 -5.60 32.99
CA THR A 224 -59.96 -4.40 33.83
C THR A 224 -60.64 -3.23 33.09
N ARG A 225 -61.89 -2.93 33.43
CA ARG A 225 -62.55 -1.69 32.98
C ARG A 225 -61.97 -0.50 33.77
N ARG A 226 -61.52 0.53 33.05
CA ARG A 226 -61.30 1.87 33.62
C ARG A 226 -62.59 2.66 33.59
#